data_AF-A0A9X1PZK8-F1
#
_entry.id   AF-A0A9X1PZK8-F1
#
_cell.length_a   1.000
_cell.length_b   1.000
_cell.length_c   1.000
_cell.angle_alpha   90.00
_cell.angle_beta   90.00
_cell.angle_gamma   90.00
#
_symmetry.space_group_name_H-M   'P 1'
#
loop_
_entity.id
_entity.type
_entity.pdbx_description
1 polymer ?
#
loop_
_entity_poly.entity_id
_entity_poly.type
_entity_poly.pdbx_seq_one_letter_code
_entity_poly.pdbx_strand_id
1 'polypeptide(L)' 'MSIPPTRLCVGHYEEYDPPRDFGWVPTPAVGIYVVPPESFDMEDVDETAGCMLYLGGAEPHQVELVQD' A
#
# COMPACT_ATOMS: atom_id res chain seq x y z
N MET A 1 12.87 19.06 2.90
CA MET A 1 12.68 18.51 1.55
C MET A 1 11.39 17.71 1.57
N SER A 2 10.41 18.04 0.73
CA SER A 2 9.24 17.17 0.58
C SER A 2 9.59 16.05 -0.38
N ILE A 3 9.10 14.84 -0.11
CA ILE A 3 9.18 13.72 -1.05
C ILE A 3 8.32 14.11 -2.27
N PRO A 4 8.83 14.01 -3.51
CA PRO A 4 8.03 14.31 -4.69
C PRO A 4 6.88 13.30 -4.81
N PRO A 5 5.72 13.69 -5.39
CA PRO A 5 4.67 12.74 -5.73
C PRO A 5 5.22 11.64 -6.65
N THR A 6 4.93 10.38 -6.32
CA THR A 6 5.41 9.20 -7.05
C THR A 6 4.24 8.32 -7.45
N ARG A 7 4.29 7.77 -8.67
CA ARG A 7 3.31 6.78 -9.15
C ARG A 7 3.75 5.39 -8.73
N LEU A 8 2.81 4.61 -8.21
CA LEU A 8 3.01 3.24 -7.75
C LEU A 8 1.85 2.37 -8.22
N CYS A 9 2.10 1.07 -8.41
CA CYS A 9 1.07 0.07 -8.69
C CYS A 9 0.71 -0.68 -7.42
N VAL A 10 -0.56 -1.04 -7.25
CA VAL A 10 -1.02 -1.89 -6.14
C VAL A 10 -0.89 -3.35 -6.59
N GLY A 11 0.08 -4.06 -6.02
CA GLY A 11 0.29 -5.49 -6.30
C GLY A 11 -0.61 -6.39 -5.46
N HIS A 12 -0.91 -5.98 -4.22
CA HIS A 12 -1.74 -6.74 -3.30
C HIS A 12 -2.50 -5.84 -2.34
N TYR A 13 -3.69 -6.29 -1.93
CA TYR A 13 -4.52 -5.66 -0.91
C TYR A 13 -4.88 -6.72 0.13
N GLU A 14 -4.77 -6.35 1.39
CA GLU A 14 -5.09 -7.22 2.52
C GLU A 14 -5.91 -6.45 3.57
N GLU A 15 -6.94 -7.11 4.10
CA GLU A 15 -7.68 -6.65 5.28
C GLU A 15 -7.10 -7.31 6.53
N TYR A 16 -6.93 -6.50 7.58
CA TYR A 16 -6.39 -6.94 8.86
C TYR A 16 -7.45 -6.80 9.95
N ASP A 17 -7.52 -7.81 10.82
CA ASP A 17 -8.17 -7.71 12.14
C ASP A 17 -7.08 -7.69 13.23
N PRO A 18 -6.43 -6.52 13.45
CA PRO A 18 -5.32 -6.40 14.36
C PRO A 18 -5.75 -6.66 15.82
N PRO A 19 -4.95 -7.39 16.62
CA PRO A 19 -5.19 -7.58 18.04
C PRO A 19 -5.44 -6.25 18.78
N ARG A 20 -6.23 -6.28 19.86
CA ARG A 20 -6.57 -5.07 20.63
C ARG A 20 -5.34 -4.32 21.20
N ASP A 21 -4.20 -4.99 21.30
CA ASP A 21 -2.93 -4.52 21.82
C ASP A 21 -1.86 -4.28 20.73
N PHE A 22 -2.27 -4.15 19.45
CA PHE A 22 -1.39 -3.98 18.28
C PHE A 22 -0.46 -2.73 18.33
N GLY A 23 -0.58 -1.89 19.36
CA GLY A 23 0.38 -0.84 19.69
C GLY A 23 0.41 0.37 18.74
N TRP A 24 -0.22 0.28 17.58
CA TRP A 24 -0.37 1.36 16.59
C TRP A 24 -1.71 2.08 16.77
N VAL A 25 -1.67 3.41 16.71
CA VAL A 25 -2.86 4.27 16.85
C VAL A 25 -2.91 5.32 15.72
N PRO A 26 -4.00 5.37 14.94
CA PRO A 26 -5.09 4.41 14.95
C PRO A 26 -4.64 3.09 14.33
N THR A 27 -5.33 2.03 14.71
CA THR A 27 -4.95 0.69 14.31
C THR A 27 -5.25 0.50 12.82
N PRO A 28 -4.28 0.03 12.00
CA PRO A 28 -4.50 -0.16 10.58
C PRO A 28 -5.42 -1.37 10.36
N ALA A 29 -6.53 -1.14 9.65
CA ALA A 29 -7.45 -2.21 9.28
C ALA A 29 -7.15 -2.80 7.89
N VAL A 30 -6.24 -2.18 7.14
CA VAL A 30 -5.96 -2.50 5.75
C VAL A 30 -4.48 -2.29 5.46
N GLY A 31 -3.91 -3.12 4.58
CA GLY A 31 -2.62 -2.93 3.96
C GLY A 31 -2.69 -2.98 2.45
N ILE A 32 -1.81 -2.21 1.82
CA ILE A 32 -1.55 -2.34 0.40
C ILE A 32 -0.06 -2.62 0.20
N TYR A 33 0.24 -3.61 -0.64
CA TYR A 33 1.58 -3.81 -1.16
C TYR A 33 1.70 -2.99 -2.44
N VAL A 34 2.61 -2.02 -2.43
CA VAL A 34 2.86 -1.16 -3.59
C VAL A 34 4.22 -1.46 -4.20
N VAL A 35 4.27 -1.45 -5.52
CA VAL A 35 5.50 -1.67 -6.30
C VAL A 35 5.71 -0.55 -7.31
N PRO A 36 6.96 -0.30 -7.72
CA PRO A 36 7.23 0.53 -8.88
C PRO A 36 6.54 -0.03 -10.15
N PRO A 37 5.98 0.82 -11.02
CA PRO A 37 5.29 0.35 -12.23
C PRO A 37 6.12 -0.56 -13.13
N GLU A 38 7.43 -0.31 -13.22
CA GLU A 38 8.38 -1.11 -13.99
C GLU A 38 8.53 -2.56 -13.49
N SER A 39 8.13 -2.84 -12.26
CA SER A 39 8.19 -4.18 -11.65
C SER A 39 6.87 -4.92 -11.71
N PHE A 40 5.79 -4.28 -12.17
CA PHE A 40 4.43 -4.83 -12.12
C PHE A 40 4.16 -5.90 -13.20
N ASP A 41 4.77 -5.77 -14.39
CA ASP A 41 4.57 -6.68 -15.53
C ASP A 41 5.51 -7.90 -15.54
N MET A 42 6.29 -8.08 -14.47
CA MET A 42 7.16 -9.26 -14.34
C MET A 42 6.33 -10.43 -13.78
N GLU A 43 6.39 -11.60 -14.45
CA GLU A 43 5.66 -12.82 -14.04
C GLU A 43 5.89 -13.19 -12.56
N ASP A 44 7.04 -12.81 -12.01
CA ASP A 44 7.34 -12.83 -10.58
C ASP A 44 7.75 -11.42 -10.14
N VAL A 45 6.82 -10.70 -9.50
CA VAL A 45 7.15 -9.45 -8.81
C VAL A 45 8.09 -9.82 -7.66
N ASP A 46 9.35 -9.42 -7.76
CA ASP A 46 10.32 -9.61 -6.67
C ASP A 46 9.75 -9.00 -5.39
N GLU A 47 9.51 -9.82 -4.36
CA GLU A 47 8.95 -9.39 -3.08
C GLU A 47 9.79 -8.30 -2.39
N THR A 48 11.04 -8.11 -2.83
CA THR A 48 11.94 -7.03 -2.37
C THR A 48 11.76 -5.70 -3.11
N ALA A 49 11.03 -5.68 -4.24
CA ALA A 49 10.82 -4.48 -5.05
C ALA A 49 9.72 -3.57 -4.50
N GLY A 50 8.82 -4.08 -3.66
CA GLY A 50 7.70 -3.34 -3.09
C GLY A 50 7.79 -3.05 -1.61
N CYS A 51 6.78 -2.35 -1.12
CA CYS A 51 6.64 -1.97 0.28
C CYS A 51 5.20 -2.15 0.75
N MET A 52 5.03 -2.67 1.97
CA MET A 52 3.73 -2.68 2.64
C MET A 52 3.42 -1.31 3.24
N LEU A 53 2.28 -0.74 2.84
CA LEU A 53 1.73 0.47 3.44
C LEU A 53 0.51 0.09 4.28
N TYR A 54 0.57 0.38 5.57
CA TYR A 54 -0.54 0.17 6.49
C TYR A 54 -1.43 1.40 6.51
N LEU A 55 -2.69 1.21 6.13
CA LEU A 55 -3.68 2.27 6.05
C LEU A 55 -4.45 2.32 7.37
N GLY A 56 -4.18 3.37 8.13
CA GLY A 56 -4.85 3.64 9.40
C GLY A 56 -4.44 5.03 9.89
N GLY A 57 -5.34 6.00 9.78
CA GLY A 57 -5.23 7.25 10.54
C GLY A 57 -5.09 8.56 9.80
N ALA A 58 -5.18 8.55 8.48
CA ALA A 58 -5.50 9.74 7.71
C ALA A 58 -6.94 9.65 7.21
N GLU A 59 -7.54 10.80 6.86
CA GLU A 59 -8.79 10.84 6.11
C GLU A 59 -8.75 9.85 4.94
N PRO A 60 -9.86 9.16 4.62
CA PRO A 60 -9.89 8.16 3.57
C PRO A 60 -9.25 8.70 2.28
N HIS A 61 -8.20 8.04 1.80
CA HIS A 61 -7.62 8.38 0.51
C HIS A 61 -8.51 7.80 -0.58
N GLN A 62 -9.12 8.67 -1.40
CA GLN A 62 -9.87 8.25 -2.56
C GLN A 62 -8.89 7.76 -3.62
N VAL A 63 -8.93 6.45 -3.91
CA VAL A 63 -8.18 5.83 -5.01
C VAL A 63 -9.13 5.70 -6.20
N GLU A 64 -8.74 6.24 -7.34
CA GLU A 64 -9.46 6.09 -8.60
C GLU A 64 -8.69 5.14 -9.53
N LEU A 65 -9.41 4.20 -10.14
CA LEU A 65 -8.84 3.32 -11.16
C LEU A 65 -8.52 4.16 -12.39
N VAL A 66 -7.24 4.23 -12.77
CA VAL A 66 -6.84 4.85 -14.04
C VAL A 66 -7.09 3.81 -15.14
N GLN A 67 -7.98 4.12 -16.07
CA GLN A 67 -8.16 3.35 -17.30
C GLN A 67 -7.15 3.84 -18.35
N ASP A 68 -6.50 2.90 -19.03
CA ASP A 68 -5.67 3.17 -20.23
C ASP A 68 -6.53 3.60 -21.44
#